data_AF-A0A2T2USC6-F1
#
_entry.id   AF-A0A2T2USC6-F1
#
_cell.length_a   1.000
_cell.length_b   1.000
_cell.length_c   1.000
_cell.angle_alpha   90.00
_cell.angle_beta   90.00
_cell.angle_gamma   90.00
#
_symmetry.space_group_name_H-M   'P 1'
#
loop_
_entity.id
_entity.type
_entity.pdbx_description
1 polymer ?
#
loop_
_entity_poly.entity_id
_entity_poly.type
_entity_poly.pdbx_seq_one_letter_code
_entity_poly.pdbx_strand_id
1 'polypeptide(L)'
;MLPPEPRTSGFSYRVERKSGSDGTFTAIGTTSGSRFTAEQQPIGRQFYRITATDGQGNTITSPATSVEMGIGPYPNPARNTVTVRLRTDASQSVRVAVYDELGRRVHRDR
;
A
#
# COMPACT_ATOMS: atom_id res chain seq x y z
N MET A 1 27.90 -2.55 -15.68
CA MET A 1 28.20 -2.75 -14.24
C MET A 1 26.88 -2.59 -13.49
N LEU A 2 26.32 -3.68 -12.96
CA LEU A 2 25.11 -3.63 -12.12
C LEU A 2 25.51 -3.04 -10.75
N PRO A 3 24.66 -2.23 -10.10
CA PRO A 3 24.93 -1.75 -8.75
C PRO A 3 25.06 -2.95 -7.79
N PRO A 4 25.92 -2.86 -6.76
CA PRO A 4 26.05 -3.92 -5.77
C PRO A 4 24.70 -4.17 -5.10
N GLU A 5 24.32 -5.44 -4.94
CA GLU A 5 23.13 -5.77 -4.17
C GLU A 5 23.25 -5.23 -2.74
N PRO A 6 22.19 -4.62 -2.20
CA PRO A 6 22.21 -4.11 -0.83
C PRO A 6 22.53 -5.26 0.13
N ARG A 7 23.61 -5.12 0.89
CA ARG A 7 24.02 -6.12 1.88
C ARG A 7 23.09 -6.03 3.09
N THR A 8 22.12 -6.94 3.20
CA THR A 8 21.17 -7.00 4.31
C THR A 8 21.57 -7.96 5.44
N SER A 9 22.68 -8.68 5.26
CA SER A 9 23.17 -9.65 6.24
C SER A 9 23.50 -8.98 7.58
N GLY A 10 23.05 -9.59 8.68
CA GLY A 10 23.31 -9.11 10.04
C GLY A 10 22.34 -8.02 10.53
N PHE A 11 21.31 -7.70 9.74
CA PHE A 11 20.27 -6.73 10.11
C PHE A 11 18.87 -7.36 10.05
N SER A 12 18.00 -6.86 10.91
CA SER A 12 16.55 -7.00 10.76
C SER A 12 15.94 -5.62 10.46
N TYR A 13 14.93 -5.59 9.61
CA TYR A 13 14.27 -4.36 9.19
C TYR A 13 12.82 -4.40 9.62
N ARG A 14 12.42 -3.46 10.46
CA ARG A 14 11.02 -3.23 10.83
C ARG A 14 10.44 -2.20 9.88
N VAL A 15 9.37 -2.58 9.19
CA VAL A 15 8.61 -1.69 8.30
C VAL A 15 7.49 -1.08 9.11
N GLU A 16 7.45 0.25 9.14
CA GLU A 16 6.48 1.01 9.92
C GLU A 16 5.64 1.89 9.01
N ARG A 17 4.34 2.00 9.32
CA ARG A 17 3.36 2.76 8.54
C ARG A 17 2.58 3.73 9.42
N LYS A 18 2.22 4.89 8.87
CA LYS A 18 1.15 5.75 9.40
C LYS A 18 0.23 6.24 8.27
N SER A 19 -1.01 6.54 8.61
CA SER A 19 -1.98 7.14 7.69
C SER A 19 -1.99 8.66 7.86
N GLY A 20 -2.00 9.40 6.75
CA GLY A 20 -1.96 10.86 6.77
C GLY A 20 -0.66 11.46 7.31
N SER A 21 -0.58 12.80 7.30
CA SER A 21 0.54 13.55 7.86
C SER A 21 0.62 13.40 9.38
N ASP A 22 -0.53 13.29 10.02
CA ASP A 22 -0.70 13.34 11.47
C ASP A 22 -1.01 11.94 11.99
N GLY A 23 -0.10 11.38 12.78
CA GLY A 23 -0.24 10.03 13.30
C GLY A 23 1.08 9.41 13.74
N THR A 24 0.98 8.34 14.52
CA THR A 24 2.12 7.57 15.00
C THR A 24 2.43 6.44 14.04
N PHE A 25 3.73 6.21 13.79
CA PHE A 25 4.18 5.06 13.03
C PHE A 25 3.91 3.76 13.81
N THR A 26 3.31 2.78 13.15
CA THR A 26 3.03 1.45 13.69
C THR A 26 3.76 0.41 12.86
N ALA A 27 4.31 -0.62 13.52
CA ALA A 27 4.98 -1.71 12.82
C ALA A 27 3.96 -2.55 12.06
N ILE A 28 4.19 -2.76 10.77
CA ILE A 28 3.34 -3.59 9.90
C ILE A 28 4.01 -4.91 9.49
N GLY A 29 5.29 -5.08 9.84
CA GLY A 29 6.01 -6.32 9.63
C GLY A 29 7.52 -6.15 9.79
N THR A 30 8.22 -7.28 9.65
CA THR A 30 9.68 -7.35 9.67
C THR A 30 10.19 -8.15 8.48
N THR A 31 11.41 -7.85 8.03
CA THR A 31 12.13 -8.61 6.99
C THR A 31 13.62 -8.60 7.27
N SER A 32 14.33 -9.63 6.83
CA SER A 32 15.80 -9.66 6.75
C SER A 32 16.30 -9.46 5.31
N GLY A 33 15.38 -9.40 4.34
CA GLY A 33 15.68 -9.14 2.93
C GLY A 33 15.63 -7.65 2.60
N SER A 34 16.01 -7.33 1.36
CA SER A 34 15.98 -5.97 0.82
C SER A 34 14.60 -5.53 0.31
N ARG A 35 13.59 -6.41 0.43
CA ARG A 35 12.22 -6.18 -0.03
C ARG A 35 11.22 -6.60 1.04
N PHE A 36 10.12 -5.87 1.07
CA PHE A 36 8.95 -6.15 1.88
C PHE A 36 7.70 -5.77 1.08
N THR A 37 6.73 -6.68 1.03
CA THR A 37 5.44 -6.43 0.37
C THR A 37 4.42 -6.14 1.46
N ALA A 38 3.93 -4.92 1.50
CA ALA A 38 2.89 -4.52 2.43
C ALA A 38 1.52 -4.81 1.79
N GLU A 39 0.73 -5.71 2.37
CA GLU A 39 -0.61 -6.05 1.89
C GLU A 39 -1.72 -5.19 2.52
N GLN A 40 -2.92 -5.24 1.92
CA GLN A 40 -4.14 -4.58 2.45
C GLN A 40 -3.93 -3.09 2.77
N GLN A 41 -3.42 -2.34 1.78
CA GLN A 41 -3.13 -0.94 2.02
C GLN A 41 -4.38 -0.10 2.25
N PRO A 42 -4.43 0.72 3.33
CA PRO A 42 -5.51 1.66 3.52
C PRO A 42 -5.54 2.69 2.38
N ILE A 43 -6.75 3.12 2.03
CA ILE A 43 -6.98 4.18 1.05
C ILE A 43 -6.42 5.51 1.60
N GLY A 44 -6.00 6.38 0.70
CA GLY A 44 -5.43 7.69 0.98
C GLY A 44 -3.91 7.64 1.18
N ARG A 45 -3.35 8.77 1.58
CA ARG A 45 -1.91 8.92 1.77
C ARG A 45 -1.39 8.08 2.94
N GLN A 46 -0.46 7.20 2.64
CA GLN A 46 0.28 6.41 3.62
C GLN A 46 1.74 6.85 3.65
N PHE A 47 2.33 6.85 4.83
CA PHE A 47 3.76 7.11 5.01
C PHE A 47 4.44 5.86 5.55
N TYR A 48 5.59 5.53 5.00
CA TYR A 48 6.41 4.38 5.39
C TYR A 48 7.79 4.84 5.81
N ARG A 49 8.33 4.17 6.83
CA ARG A 49 9.75 4.24 7.17
C ARG A 49 10.24 2.88 7.58
N ILE A 50 11.55 2.71 7.57
CA ILE A 50 12.21 1.46 7.92
C ILE A 50 13.14 1.73 9.09
N THR A 51 13.03 0.92 10.14
CA THR A 51 14.02 0.87 11.22
C THR A 51 14.85 -0.40 11.05
N ALA A 52 16.13 -0.23 10.77
CA ALA A 52 17.10 -1.32 10.78
C ALA A 52 17.59 -1.56 12.21
N THR A 53 17.80 -2.81 12.59
CA THR A 53 18.39 -3.23 13.86
C THR A 53 19.51 -4.21 13.58
N ASP A 54 20.72 -3.94 14.10
CA ASP A 54 21.85 -4.85 13.98
C ASP A 54 21.80 -5.98 15.04
N GLY A 55 22.72 -6.94 14.95
CA GLY A 55 22.83 -8.05 15.92
C GLY A 55 23.19 -7.63 17.35
N GLN A 56 23.59 -6.37 17.57
CA GLN A 56 23.87 -5.80 18.89
C GLN A 56 22.69 -4.99 19.45
N GLY A 57 21.61 -4.84 18.67
CA GLY A 57 20.43 -4.06 19.05
C GLY A 57 20.50 -2.58 18.69
N ASN A 58 21.54 -2.11 17.99
CA ASN A 58 21.62 -0.73 17.54
C ASN A 58 20.60 -0.47 16.43
N THR A 59 19.95 0.69 16.45
CA THR A 59 18.90 1.01 15.49
C THR A 59 19.16 2.27 14.69
N ILE A 60 18.84 2.24 13.39
CA ILE A 60 18.80 3.42 12.52
C ILE A 60 17.44 3.44 11.81
N THR A 61 16.79 4.60 11.80
CA THR A 61 15.48 4.78 11.15
C THR A 61 15.62 5.68 9.93
N SER A 62 15.04 5.24 8.81
CA SER A 62 15.02 6.01 7.57
C SER A 62 14.10 7.25 7.69
N PRO A 63 14.30 8.25 6.82
CA PRO A 63 13.24 9.22 6.52
C PRO A 63 11.95 8.51 6.08
N ALA A 64 10.82 9.19 6.29
CA ALA A 64 9.53 8.68 5.81
C ALA A 64 9.34 8.99 4.32
N THR A 65 8.78 8.04 3.58
CA THR A 65 8.31 8.23 2.20
C THR A 65 6.80 8.05 2.12
N SER A 66 6.12 8.80 1.24
CA SER A 66 4.67 8.75 1.11
C SER A 66 4.22 8.09 -0.19
N VAL A 67 3.15 7.30 -0.12
CA VAL A 67 2.45 6.73 -1.27
C VAL A 67 0.97 7.05 -1.14
N GLU A 68 0.35 7.51 -2.22
CA GLU A 68 -1.09 7.76 -2.28
C GLU A 68 -1.80 6.50 -2.80
N MET A 69 -2.69 5.92 -2.00
CA MET A 69 -3.49 4.76 -2.40
C MET A 69 -4.89 5.24 -2.82
N GLY A 70 -5.21 5.13 -4.11
CA GLY A 70 -6.53 5.44 -4.63
C GLY A 70 -7.46 4.23 -4.65
N ILE A 71 -8.76 4.49 -4.78
CA ILE A 71 -9.71 3.48 -5.24
C ILE A 71 -9.52 3.35 -6.76
N GLY A 72 -8.67 2.42 -7.17
CA GLY A 72 -8.56 1.95 -8.55
C GLY A 72 -9.03 0.50 -8.62
N PRO A 73 -9.59 0.04 -9.75
CA PRO A 73 -9.96 -1.35 -9.89
C PRO A 73 -8.72 -2.25 -9.72
N TYR A 74 -8.73 -3.07 -8.66
CA TYR A 74 -7.68 -4.06 -8.41
C TYR A 74 -8.17 -5.46 -8.82
N PRO A 75 -7.43 -6.19 -9.69
CA PRO A 75 -6.28 -5.76 -10.48
C PRO A 75 -6.65 -5.23 -11.90
N ASN A 76 -5.79 -4.33 -12.39
CA ASN A 76 -5.50 -3.86 -13.76
C ASN A 76 -6.23 -4.54 -14.97
N PRO A 77 -6.65 -3.77 -16.01
CA PRO A 77 -7.63 -4.13 -17.05
C PRO A 77 -7.10 -5.00 -18.22
N ALA A 78 -6.12 -5.87 -17.98
CA ALA A 78 -5.81 -6.97 -18.91
C ALA A 78 -6.78 -8.16 -18.77
N ARG A 79 -7.74 -8.05 -17.86
CA ARG A 79 -8.82 -9.03 -17.68
C ARG A 79 -10.14 -8.28 -17.77
N ASN A 80 -11.06 -8.81 -18.57
CA ASN A 80 -12.38 -8.26 -18.93
C ASN A 80 -13.35 -8.07 -17.74
N THR A 81 -12.87 -8.00 -16.50
CA THR A 81 -13.69 -8.03 -15.30
C THR A 81 -13.05 -7.22 -14.18
N VAL A 82 -13.80 -6.26 -13.66
CA VAL A 82 -13.45 -5.46 -12.48
C VAL A 82 -14.25 -5.98 -11.28
N THR A 83 -13.58 -6.28 -10.17
CA THR A 83 -14.24 -6.66 -8.92
C THR A 83 -14.05 -5.57 -7.87
N VAL A 84 -15.14 -4.98 -7.39
CA VAL A 84 -15.13 -4.02 -6.27
C VAL A 84 -15.78 -4.69 -5.06
N ARG A 85 -15.04 -4.83 -3.94
CA ARG A 85 -15.59 -5.31 -2.67
C ARG A 85 -15.93 -4.12 -1.79
N LEU A 86 -17.21 -3.95 -1.49
CA LEU A 86 -17.73 -2.91 -0.60
C LEU A 86 -18.20 -3.57 0.69
N ARG A 87 -17.80 -3.03 1.85
CA ARG A 87 -18.34 -3.41 3.15
C ARG A 87 -19.06 -2.20 3.72
N THR A 88 -20.36 -2.32 3.93
CA THR A 88 -21.20 -1.29 4.55
C THR A 88 -21.53 -1.72 5.97
N ASP A 89 -21.34 -0.84 6.95
CA ASP A 89 -21.66 -1.03 8.37
C ASP A 89 -23.08 -0.56 8.72
N ALA A 90 -23.77 0.10 7.79
CA ALA A 90 -25.19 0.44 7.86
C ALA A 90 -25.88 0.21 6.49
N SER A 91 -27.20 0.03 6.49
CA SER A 91 -27.97 -0.08 5.23
C SER A 91 -27.92 1.24 4.46
N GLN A 92 -27.17 1.27 3.36
CA GLN A 92 -27.05 2.44 2.48
C GLN A 92 -27.18 1.99 1.02
N SER A 93 -27.78 2.84 0.18
CA SER A 93 -27.90 2.57 -1.26
C SER A 93 -26.57 2.83 -1.96
N VAL A 94 -26.02 1.80 -2.61
CA VAL A 94 -24.81 1.91 -3.43
C VAL A 94 -25.20 2.08 -4.90
N ARG A 95 -24.58 3.05 -5.59
CA ARG A 95 -24.72 3.22 -7.04
C ARG A 95 -23.38 2.91 -7.73
N VAL A 96 -23.38 1.95 -8.64
CA VAL A 96 -22.23 1.64 -9.51
C VAL A 96 -22.45 2.30 -10.87
N ALA A 97 -21.40 2.95 -11.40
CA ALA A 97 -21.41 3.52 -12.75
C ALA A 97 -20.09 3.19 -13.46
N VAL A 98 -20.18 2.75 -14.71
CA VAL A 98 -19.02 2.41 -15.56
C VAL A 98 -18.94 3.43 -16.68
N TYR A 99 -17.75 3.97 -16.94
CA TYR A 99 -17.49 4.95 -18.00
C TYR A 99 -16.40 4.43 -18.94
N ASP A 100 -16.41 4.88 -20.20
CA ASP A 100 -15.32 4.64 -21.15
C ASP A 100 -14.18 5.69 -21.00
N GLU A 101 -13.10 5.53 -21.77
CA GLU A 101 -11.94 6.44 -21.80
C GLU A 101 -12.29 7.88 -22.22
N LEU A 102 -13.47 8.07 -22.82
CA LEU A 102 -14.00 9.38 -23.23
C LEU A 102 -14.99 9.94 -22.19
N GLY A 103 -15.13 9.30 -21.03
CA GLY A 103 -16.01 9.72 -19.94
C GLY A 103 -17.49 9.43 -20.19
N ARG A 104 -17.84 8.61 -21.18
CA ARG A 104 -19.24 8.26 -21.50
C ARG A 104 -19.68 7.06 -20.67
N ARG A 105 -20.86 7.14 -20.07
CA ARG A 105 -21.39 6.05 -19.22
C ARG A 105 -21.79 4.84 -20.08
N VAL A 106 -21.14 3.70 -19.86
CA VAL A 106 -21.32 2.47 -20.65
C VAL A 106 -22.20 1.40 -19.99
N HIS A 107 -22.56 1.54 -18.70
CA HIS A 107 -23.46 0.60 -18.02
C HIS A 107 -24.63 1.32 -17.32
N ARG A 108 -25.83 0.72 -17.43
CA ARG A 108 -27.05 1.08 -16.71
C ARG A 108 -27.62 -0.24 -16.17
N ASP A 109 -27.50 -0.50 -14.87
CA ASP A 109 -28.28 -1.56 -14.23
C ASP A 109 -29.77 -1.24 -14.41
N ARG A 110 -30.55 -2.25 -14.76
CA ARG A 110 -32.00 -2.17 -14.91
C ARG A 110 -32.68 -2.78 -13.71
#